data_AF-A0A3C1HAI7-F1
#
_entry.id   AF-A0A3C1HAI7-F1
#
_cell.length_a   1.000
_cell.length_b   1.000
_cell.length_c   1.000
_cell.angle_alpha   90.00
_cell.angle_beta   90.00
_cell.angle_gamma   90.00
#
_symmetry.space_group_name_H-M   'P 1'
#
loop_
_entity.id
_entity.type
_entity.pdbx_description
1 polymer ?
#
loop_
_entity_poly.entity_id
_entity_poly.type
_entity_poly.pdbx_seq_one_letter_code
_entity_poly.pdbx_strand_id
1 'polypeptide(L)'
;MRLTTLFIALALLPAVRLPAGTGVANAPVPAEKSAADLGNRYLFVVENSSSMQKRDERLRQVVFDTIYGGAYGRMQPGDSFGVWLFSSEVDSRYPMQLWDPGARLDLGTRVNTYIKDRGYQKRASVEHLMRDLTAVVHAVRDVTVLFFTDGEEKMVGTPFDKEINGFYKELGRELEKGHEPFITALLYERGEVVAYSVARPGEPLSLPPVAPRGKGKKSGTRLPQA
;
A
#
# COMPACT_ATOMS: atom_id res chain seq x y z
N MET A 1 -25.60 61.32 21.07
CA MET A 1 -26.48 61.44 22.27
C MET A 1 -27.28 60.15 22.34
N ARG A 2 -27.27 59.31 23.38
CA ARG A 2 -26.85 59.36 24.80
C ARG A 2 -26.36 57.93 25.15
N LEU A 3 -25.15 57.68 25.63
CA LEU A 3 -24.65 57.76 27.01
C LEU A 3 -25.64 57.28 28.08
N THR A 4 -25.45 56.07 28.62
CA THR A 4 -25.86 55.74 29.99
C THR A 4 -24.85 54.81 30.68
N THR A 5 -24.33 55.36 31.78
CA THR A 5 -23.37 54.91 32.79
C THR A 5 -23.83 53.66 33.57
N LEU A 6 -23.00 52.61 33.64
CA LEU A 6 -22.23 52.08 34.80
C LEU A 6 -23.03 51.82 36.09
N PHE A 7 -22.98 50.58 36.59
CA PHE A 7 -22.84 50.30 38.02
C PHE A 7 -21.94 49.07 38.25
N ILE A 8 -20.87 49.30 39.00
CA ILE A 8 -19.94 48.32 39.55
C ILE A 8 -20.58 47.73 40.81
N ALA A 9 -20.56 46.41 40.95
CA ALA A 9 -20.74 45.74 42.24
C ALA A 9 -19.60 44.72 42.41
N LEU A 10 -18.65 45.13 43.26
CA LEU A 10 -17.55 44.32 43.77
C LEU A 10 -18.12 43.39 44.85
N ALA A 11 -18.06 42.07 44.63
CA ALA A 11 -18.37 41.08 45.65
C ALA A 11 -17.12 40.25 45.95
N LEU A 12 -16.64 40.37 47.19
CA LEU A 12 -15.64 39.49 47.80
C LEU A 12 -16.16 38.04 47.79
N LEU A 13 -15.36 37.12 47.27
CA LEU A 13 -15.57 35.68 47.44
C LEU A 13 -14.47 35.11 48.36
N PRO A 14 -14.83 34.23 49.32
CA PRO A 14 -13.90 33.65 50.28
C PRO A 14 -12.99 32.61 49.62
N ALA A 15 -11.77 32.50 50.15
CA ALA A 15 -10.79 31.50 49.75
C ALA A 15 -11.33 30.07 49.91
N VAL A 16 -11.57 29.39 48.78
CA VAL A 16 -11.92 27.98 48.74
C VAL A 16 -10.65 27.15 48.96
N ARG A 17 -10.67 26.35 50.01
CA ARG A 17 -9.61 25.40 50.39
C ARG A 17 -9.71 24.17 49.47
N LEU A 18 -8.68 23.90 48.66
CA LEU A 18 -8.59 22.71 47.81
C LEU A 18 -8.51 21.43 48.67
N PRO A 19 -9.36 20.41 48.43
CA PRO A 19 -9.11 19.08 48.97
C PRO A 19 -7.98 18.40 48.16
N ALA A 20 -7.01 17.89 48.89
CA ALA A 20 -5.99 16.99 48.37
C ALA A 20 -6.60 15.63 47.98
N GLY A 21 -6.22 15.15 46.80
CA GLY A 21 -6.12 13.71 46.51
C GLY A 21 -7.41 12.96 46.21
N THR A 22 -7.68 12.77 44.92
CA THR A 22 -8.20 11.49 44.41
C THR A 22 -7.41 11.14 43.15
N GLY A 23 -6.62 10.07 43.23
CA GLY A 23 -5.86 9.54 42.12
C GLY A 23 -6.79 9.23 40.94
N VAL A 24 -6.48 9.81 39.79
CA VAL A 24 -7.14 9.46 38.54
C VAL A 24 -6.64 8.06 38.18
N ALA A 25 -7.51 7.06 38.32
CA ALA A 25 -7.25 5.75 37.76
C ALA A 25 -7.03 5.93 36.26
N ASN A 26 -5.82 5.60 35.78
CA ASN A 26 -5.51 5.51 34.36
C ASN A 26 -6.43 4.45 33.75
N ALA A 27 -7.56 4.88 33.20
CA ALA A 27 -8.33 4.05 32.28
C ALA A 27 -7.39 3.70 31.11
N PRO A 28 -7.24 2.42 30.75
CA PRO A 28 -6.44 2.07 29.59
C PRO A 28 -7.07 2.73 28.37
N VAL A 29 -6.35 3.68 27.76
CA VAL A 29 -6.64 4.18 26.42
C VAL A 29 -6.76 2.95 25.52
N PRO A 30 -7.85 2.80 24.73
CA PRO A 30 -7.95 1.70 23.78
C PRO A 30 -6.68 1.70 22.94
N ALA A 31 -5.91 0.61 23.02
CA ALA A 31 -4.71 0.47 22.21
C ALA A 31 -5.14 0.65 20.75
N GLU A 32 -4.67 1.73 20.14
CA GLU A 32 -4.70 1.91 18.69
C GLU A 32 -4.20 0.60 18.10
N LYS A 33 -5.03 -0.04 17.28
CA LYS A 33 -4.77 -1.36 16.71
C LYS A 33 -3.33 -1.33 16.16
N SER A 34 -2.40 -2.02 16.82
CA SER A 34 -0.98 -1.98 16.46
C SER A 34 -0.85 -2.26 14.96
N ALA A 35 0.10 -1.64 14.26
CA ALA A 35 0.34 -1.88 12.83
C ALA A 35 0.56 -3.37 12.48
N ALA A 36 0.79 -4.22 13.50
CA ALA A 36 0.83 -5.68 13.43
C ALA A 36 -0.55 -6.38 13.33
N ASP A 37 -1.65 -5.66 13.51
CA ASP A 37 -3.04 -6.14 13.51
C ASP A 37 -3.83 -5.67 12.27
N LEU A 38 -3.10 -5.09 11.31
CA LEU A 38 -3.52 -4.80 9.94
C LEU A 38 -3.22 -6.05 9.10
N GLY A 39 -4.10 -6.36 8.14
CA GLY A 39 -3.95 -7.52 7.27
C GLY A 39 -2.66 -7.50 6.43
N ASN A 40 -2.60 -8.38 5.44
CA ASN A 40 -1.49 -8.42 4.50
C ASN A 40 -1.37 -7.08 3.75
N ARG A 41 -0.14 -6.73 3.39
CA ARG A 41 0.18 -5.46 2.71
C ARG A 41 0.45 -5.74 1.24
N TYR A 42 -0.15 -4.92 0.40
CA TYR A 42 0.04 -4.94 -1.04
C TYR A 42 0.54 -3.57 -1.53
N LEU A 43 1.35 -3.58 -2.57
CA LEU A 43 1.74 -2.36 -3.27
C LEU A 43 1.57 -2.58 -4.76
N PHE A 44 0.71 -1.79 -5.38
CA PHE A 44 0.56 -1.76 -6.83
C PHE A 44 1.49 -0.68 -7.40
N VAL A 45 2.49 -1.08 -8.15
CA VAL A 45 3.45 -0.21 -8.80
C VAL A 45 3.12 -0.16 -10.29
N VAL A 46 2.67 1.00 -10.77
CA VAL A 46 2.16 1.18 -12.12
C VAL A 46 3.12 2.07 -12.90
N GLU A 47 3.66 1.56 -14.01
CA GLU A 47 4.48 2.36 -14.88
C GLU A 47 3.63 3.41 -15.60
N ASN A 48 4.04 4.67 -15.53
CA ASN A 48 3.42 5.79 -16.24
C ASN A 48 4.41 6.52 -17.17
N SER A 49 5.31 5.77 -17.80
CA SER A 49 6.24 6.25 -18.82
C SER A 49 5.55 6.44 -20.18
N SER A 50 6.19 7.16 -21.10
CA SER A 50 5.65 7.40 -22.45
C SER A 50 5.39 6.11 -23.25
N SER A 51 6.16 5.04 -23.03
CA SER A 51 5.99 3.77 -23.74
C SER A 51 4.70 3.03 -23.33
N MET A 52 4.18 3.33 -22.13
CA MET A 52 2.88 2.83 -21.66
C MET A 52 1.68 3.53 -22.31
N GLN A 53 1.86 4.63 -23.05
CA GLN A 53 0.74 5.39 -23.64
C GLN A 53 -0.11 4.55 -24.61
N LYS A 54 0.52 3.71 -25.43
CA LYS A 54 -0.19 2.78 -26.33
C LYS A 54 -0.99 1.70 -25.59
N ARG A 55 -0.74 1.53 -24.28
CA ARG A 55 -1.34 0.52 -23.40
C ARG A 55 -2.37 1.09 -22.44
N ASP A 56 -2.68 2.40 -22.46
CA ASP A 56 -3.49 3.07 -21.43
C ASP A 56 -4.77 2.34 -21.05
N GLU A 57 -5.60 2.06 -22.06
CA GLU A 57 -6.90 1.46 -21.84
C GLU A 57 -6.77 0.08 -21.18
N ARG A 58 -5.87 -0.76 -21.73
CA ARG A 58 -5.60 -2.09 -21.20
C ARG A 58 -4.95 -2.04 -19.82
N LEU A 59 -3.98 -1.16 -19.59
CA LEU A 59 -3.34 -0.96 -18.30
C LEU A 59 -4.36 -0.63 -17.21
N ARG A 60 -5.20 0.39 -17.45
CA ARG A 60 -6.23 0.81 -16.49
C ARG A 60 -7.26 -0.29 -16.26
N GLN A 61 -7.64 -1.04 -17.30
CA GLN A 61 -8.53 -2.19 -17.13
C GLN A 61 -7.87 -3.26 -16.25
N VAL A 62 -6.62 -3.63 -16.52
CA VAL A 62 -5.89 -4.67 -15.77
C VAL A 62 -5.68 -4.28 -14.31
N VAL A 63 -5.30 -3.03 -14.03
CA VAL A 63 -5.15 -2.54 -12.66
C VAL A 63 -6.49 -2.57 -11.93
N PHE A 64 -7.57 -2.12 -12.57
CA PHE A 64 -8.91 -2.20 -12.02
C PHE A 64 -9.31 -3.64 -11.71
N ASP A 65 -9.18 -4.55 -12.67
CA ASP A 65 -9.58 -5.95 -12.52
C ASP A 65 -8.76 -6.63 -11.42
N THR A 66 -7.47 -6.29 -11.30
CA THR A 66 -6.61 -6.80 -10.24
C THR A 66 -7.07 -6.32 -8.86
N ILE A 67 -7.40 -5.03 -8.70
CA ILE A 67 -7.90 -4.50 -7.41
C ILE A 67 -9.28 -5.05 -7.10
N TYR A 68 -10.18 -5.06 -8.09
CA TYR A 68 -11.54 -5.58 -7.97
C TYR A 68 -11.52 -7.06 -7.55
N GLY A 69 -10.66 -7.85 -8.18
CA GLY A 69 -10.46 -9.26 -7.89
C GLY A 69 -9.67 -9.55 -6.62
N GLY A 70 -9.22 -8.53 -5.87
CA GLY A 70 -8.45 -8.76 -4.65
C GLY A 70 -7.06 -9.31 -4.93
N ALA A 71 -6.35 -8.79 -5.93
CA ALA A 71 -5.08 -9.34 -6.43
C ALA A 71 -5.18 -10.84 -6.72
N TYR A 72 -6.16 -11.23 -7.55
CA TYR A 72 -6.45 -12.62 -7.91
C TYR A 72 -6.91 -13.48 -6.72
N GLY A 73 -7.78 -12.92 -5.88
CA GLY A 73 -8.34 -13.59 -4.69
C GLY A 73 -7.37 -13.71 -3.52
N ARG A 74 -6.20 -13.06 -3.58
CA ARG A 74 -5.16 -13.14 -2.56
C ARG A 74 -5.39 -12.17 -1.41
N MET A 75 -6.00 -11.02 -1.68
CA MET A 75 -6.40 -10.05 -0.66
C MET A 75 -7.64 -10.55 0.09
N GLN A 76 -7.62 -10.39 1.40
CA GLN A 76 -8.72 -10.65 2.32
C GLN A 76 -9.27 -9.34 2.89
N PRO A 77 -10.53 -9.31 3.39
CA PRO A 77 -11.06 -8.13 4.03
C PRO A 77 -10.15 -7.63 5.17
N GLY A 78 -9.76 -6.35 5.12
CA GLY A 78 -8.86 -5.74 6.09
C GLY A 78 -7.36 -5.80 5.73
N ASP A 79 -7.01 -6.44 4.61
CA ASP A 79 -5.72 -6.22 3.96
C ASP A 79 -5.61 -4.77 3.48
N SER A 80 -4.39 -4.27 3.34
CA SER A 80 -4.14 -2.88 2.93
C SER A 80 -3.35 -2.82 1.63
N PHE A 81 -3.60 -1.80 0.82
CA PHE A 81 -2.80 -1.55 -0.37
C PHE A 81 -2.47 -0.08 -0.61
N GLY A 82 -1.26 0.15 -1.14
CA GLY A 82 -0.83 1.42 -1.71
C GLY A 82 -0.76 1.36 -3.24
N VAL A 83 -0.66 2.52 -3.87
CA VAL A 83 -0.40 2.64 -5.32
C VAL A 83 0.75 3.61 -5.54
N TRP A 84 1.77 3.16 -6.26
CA TRP A 84 2.85 4.01 -6.76
C TRP A 84 2.75 4.12 -8.26
N LEU A 85 2.92 5.33 -8.79
CA LEU A 85 3.22 5.50 -10.21
C LEU A 85 4.72 5.71 -10.36
N PHE A 86 5.32 5.22 -11.43
CA PHE A 86 6.71 5.51 -11.69
C PHE A 86 7.02 5.74 -13.17
N SER A 87 7.95 6.65 -13.39
CA SER A 87 8.63 6.88 -14.65
C SER A 87 10.10 7.11 -14.33
N SER A 88 10.64 8.31 -14.53
CA SER A 88 11.99 8.66 -14.06
C SER A 88 12.07 8.80 -12.54
N GLU A 89 10.92 9.11 -11.91
CA GLU A 89 10.74 9.32 -10.47
C GLU A 89 9.51 8.53 -9.99
N VAL A 90 9.40 8.30 -8.68
CA VAL A 90 8.27 7.62 -8.03
C VAL A 90 7.27 8.63 -7.46
N ASP A 91 5.98 8.45 -7.80
CA ASP A 91 4.86 9.12 -7.15
C ASP A 91 4.14 8.17 -6.18
N SER A 92 4.46 8.31 -4.89
CA SER A 92 3.92 7.51 -3.79
C SER A 92 2.76 8.18 -3.03
N ARG A 93 2.16 9.24 -3.59
CA ARG A 93 1.17 10.09 -2.88
C ARG A 93 -0.23 9.49 -2.79
N TYR A 94 -0.51 8.37 -3.44
CA TYR A 94 -1.81 7.73 -3.32
C TYR A 94 -2.04 7.25 -1.89
N PRO A 95 -3.16 7.62 -1.24
CA PRO A 95 -3.41 7.25 0.15
C PRO A 95 -3.56 5.74 0.30
N MET A 96 -2.98 5.19 1.37
CA MET A 96 -3.15 3.78 1.76
C MET A 96 -4.64 3.45 1.89
N GLN A 97 -5.08 2.35 1.27
CA GLN A 97 -6.46 1.87 1.31
C GLN A 97 -6.55 0.58 2.11
N LEU A 98 -7.70 0.34 2.73
CA LEU A 98 -8.11 -0.99 3.16
C LEU A 98 -8.90 -1.64 2.02
N TRP A 99 -8.58 -2.89 1.73
CA TRP A 99 -9.34 -3.69 0.79
C TRP A 99 -10.54 -4.32 1.49
N ASP A 100 -11.70 -4.14 0.88
CA ASP A 100 -12.97 -4.71 1.32
C ASP A 100 -13.79 -5.10 0.08
N PRO A 101 -14.40 -6.31 0.06
CA PRO A 101 -15.17 -6.79 -1.10
C PRO A 101 -16.40 -5.93 -1.40
N GLY A 102 -16.97 -5.23 -0.41
CA GLY A 102 -18.07 -4.29 -0.59
C GLY A 102 -17.65 -2.97 -1.23
N ALA A 103 -16.38 -2.56 -1.08
CA ALA A 103 -15.85 -1.31 -1.63
C ALA A 103 -15.00 -1.49 -2.91
N ARG A 104 -14.80 -2.73 -3.38
CA ARG A 104 -13.87 -3.07 -4.46
C ARG A 104 -14.09 -2.31 -5.78
N LEU A 105 -15.34 -2.02 -6.14
CA LEU A 105 -15.68 -1.24 -7.34
C LEU A 105 -15.19 0.21 -7.22
N ASP A 106 -15.45 0.84 -6.07
CA ASP A 106 -15.04 2.22 -5.79
C ASP A 106 -13.52 2.33 -5.64
N LEU A 107 -12.88 1.31 -5.05
CA LEU A 107 -11.43 1.24 -4.91
C LEU A 107 -10.76 1.17 -6.29
N GLY A 108 -11.19 0.27 -7.17
CA GLY A 108 -10.67 0.17 -8.54
C GLY A 108 -10.88 1.46 -9.34
N THR A 109 -12.08 2.05 -9.27
CA THR A 109 -12.41 3.30 -9.98
C THR A 109 -11.54 4.48 -9.54
N ARG A 110 -11.29 4.63 -8.22
CA ARG A 110 -10.45 5.69 -7.68
C ARG A 110 -8.99 5.54 -8.12
N VAL A 111 -8.45 4.32 -8.12
CA VAL A 111 -7.10 4.08 -8.63
C VAL A 111 -6.99 4.39 -10.12
N ASN A 112 -7.97 4.00 -10.94
CA ASN A 112 -7.96 4.34 -12.36
C ASN A 112 -8.02 5.84 -12.63
N THR A 113 -8.81 6.57 -11.84
CA THR A 113 -8.87 8.03 -11.92
C THR A 113 -7.51 8.62 -11.55
N TYR A 114 -6.90 8.13 -10.49
CA TYR A 114 -5.56 8.54 -10.06
C TYR A 114 -4.49 8.32 -11.13
N ILE A 115 -4.49 7.16 -11.80
CA ILE A 115 -3.56 6.86 -12.91
C ILE A 115 -3.80 7.83 -14.07
N LYS A 116 -5.06 8.00 -14.48
CA LYS A 116 -5.44 8.86 -15.61
C LYS A 116 -5.02 10.31 -15.40
N ASP A 117 -5.26 10.85 -14.21
CA ASP A 117 -5.01 12.27 -13.90
C ASP A 117 -3.52 12.63 -13.85
N ARG A 118 -2.62 11.65 -13.70
CA ARG A 118 -1.17 11.87 -13.66
C ARG A 118 -0.52 11.88 -15.04
N GLY A 119 -1.20 11.29 -16.03
CA GLY A 119 -0.72 11.19 -17.40
C GLY A 119 0.60 10.44 -17.54
N TYR A 120 1.13 10.47 -18.77
CA TYR A 120 2.38 9.81 -19.13
C TYR A 120 3.56 10.77 -19.06
N GLN A 121 4.66 10.27 -18.52
CA GLN A 121 5.88 11.00 -18.25
C GLN A 121 7.03 10.48 -19.13
N LYS A 122 8.25 10.88 -18.80
CA LYS A 122 9.47 10.45 -19.51
C LYS A 122 9.71 8.94 -19.35
N ARG A 123 10.83 8.46 -19.89
CA ARG A 123 11.28 7.06 -19.77
C ARG A 123 11.28 6.59 -18.32
N ALA A 124 10.87 5.34 -18.11
CA ALA A 124 10.95 4.68 -16.81
C ALA A 124 12.40 4.48 -16.35
N SER A 125 12.60 4.44 -15.03
CA SER A 125 13.83 3.97 -14.38
C SER A 125 13.46 2.95 -13.32
N VAL A 126 13.66 1.67 -13.65
CA VAL A 126 13.47 0.59 -12.66
C VAL A 126 14.52 0.70 -11.55
N GLU A 127 15.72 1.18 -11.84
CA GLU A 127 16.75 1.37 -10.81
C GLU A 127 16.32 2.36 -9.72
N HIS A 128 15.77 3.53 -10.10
CA HIS A 128 15.27 4.50 -9.12
C HIS A 128 14.08 3.95 -8.34
N LEU A 129 13.13 3.32 -9.03
CA LEU A 129 12.01 2.64 -8.40
C LEU A 129 12.47 1.62 -7.35
N MET A 130 13.43 0.76 -7.70
CA MET A 130 13.91 -0.31 -6.82
C MET A 130 14.67 0.23 -5.62
N ARG A 131 15.39 1.36 -5.77
CA ARG A 131 16.01 2.07 -4.65
C ARG A 131 14.97 2.54 -3.62
N ASP A 132 13.92 3.21 -4.09
CA ASP A 132 12.85 3.72 -3.22
C ASP A 132 12.04 2.58 -2.60
N LEU A 133 11.76 1.53 -3.39
CA LEU A 133 11.06 0.36 -2.92
C LEU A 133 11.84 -0.36 -1.81
N THR A 134 13.16 -0.53 -1.99
CA THR A 134 14.04 -1.17 -0.99
C THR A 134 13.96 -0.46 0.36
N ALA A 135 13.98 0.88 0.36
CA ALA A 135 13.86 1.66 1.60
C ALA A 135 12.54 1.38 2.34
N VAL A 136 11.43 1.17 1.61
CA VAL A 136 10.12 0.91 2.19
C VAL A 136 9.96 -0.53 2.67
N VAL A 137 10.35 -1.52 1.87
CA VAL A 137 10.14 -2.95 2.21
C VAL A 137 10.91 -3.36 3.47
N HIS A 138 12.09 -2.78 3.71
CA HIS A 138 12.83 -2.99 4.97
C HIS A 138 12.07 -2.47 6.20
N ALA A 139 11.23 -1.44 6.06
CA ALA A 139 10.44 -0.88 7.15
C ALA A 139 9.16 -1.68 7.46
N VAL A 140 8.46 -2.18 6.43
CA VAL A 140 7.16 -2.87 6.59
C VAL A 140 7.22 -4.40 6.72
N ARG A 141 8.43 -4.98 6.69
CA ARG A 141 8.76 -6.42 6.81
C ARG A 141 8.22 -7.30 5.68
N ASP A 142 6.89 -7.45 5.60
CA ASP A 142 6.26 -8.31 4.58
C ASP A 142 5.25 -7.52 3.75
N VAL A 143 5.36 -7.67 2.43
CA VAL A 143 4.53 -6.98 1.43
C VAL A 143 4.57 -7.77 0.12
N THR A 144 3.42 -7.87 -0.55
CA THR A 144 3.37 -8.33 -1.95
C THR A 144 3.35 -7.11 -2.87
N VAL A 145 4.33 -7.00 -3.76
CA VAL A 145 4.44 -5.89 -4.70
C VAL A 145 4.06 -6.39 -6.09
N LEU A 146 3.13 -5.71 -6.76
CA LEU A 146 2.70 -6.02 -8.13
C LEU A 146 3.10 -4.87 -9.04
N PHE A 147 3.95 -5.15 -10.02
CA PHE A 147 4.41 -4.21 -11.04
C PHE A 147 3.58 -4.39 -12.31
N PHE A 148 3.12 -3.28 -12.88
CA PHE A 148 2.46 -3.22 -14.18
C PHE A 148 3.33 -2.40 -15.12
N THR A 149 4.06 -3.08 -16.00
CA THR A 149 5.12 -2.48 -16.83
C THR A 149 4.99 -2.93 -18.29
N ASP A 150 5.69 -2.26 -19.21
CA ASP A 150 5.82 -2.74 -20.59
C ASP A 150 6.95 -3.76 -20.79
N GLY A 151 7.81 -3.94 -19.78
CA GLY A 151 8.97 -4.83 -19.81
C GLY A 151 10.17 -4.34 -20.61
N GLU A 152 10.18 -3.07 -21.07
CA GLU A 152 11.32 -2.49 -21.79
C GLU A 152 12.51 -2.22 -20.85
N GLU A 153 12.23 -1.67 -19.66
CA GLU A 153 13.23 -1.55 -18.60
C GLU A 153 13.40 -2.89 -17.90
N LYS A 154 14.66 -3.30 -17.73
CA LYS A 154 14.98 -4.58 -17.10
C LYS A 154 14.69 -4.52 -15.61
N MET A 155 14.13 -5.61 -15.08
CA MET A 155 14.10 -5.84 -13.65
C MET A 155 15.54 -5.95 -13.13
N VAL A 156 15.84 -5.21 -12.06
CA VAL A 156 17.15 -5.20 -11.40
C VAL A 156 16.97 -5.14 -9.89
N GLY A 157 17.93 -5.70 -9.13
CA GLY A 157 17.94 -5.59 -7.68
C GLY A 157 17.11 -6.68 -6.97
N THR A 158 16.78 -7.76 -7.67
CA THR A 158 16.15 -8.95 -7.10
C THR A 158 17.05 -10.18 -7.29
N PRO A 159 16.91 -11.23 -6.47
CA PRO A 159 17.56 -12.52 -6.72
C PRO A 159 17.09 -13.21 -8.01
N PHE A 160 16.03 -12.72 -8.65
CA PHE A 160 15.33 -13.33 -9.78
C PHE A 160 15.41 -12.48 -11.06
N ASP A 161 16.35 -11.52 -11.12
CA ASP A 161 16.46 -10.57 -12.25
C ASP A 161 16.59 -11.31 -13.59
N LYS A 162 17.40 -12.37 -13.64
CA LYS A 162 17.65 -13.12 -14.88
C LYS A 162 16.38 -13.80 -15.38
N GLU A 163 15.64 -14.43 -14.48
CA GLU A 163 14.42 -15.16 -14.78
C GLU A 163 13.31 -14.21 -15.22
N ILE A 164 13.07 -13.14 -14.46
CA ILE A 164 12.05 -12.13 -14.78
C ILE A 164 12.32 -11.50 -16.15
N ASN A 165 13.57 -11.09 -16.40
CA ASN A 165 13.96 -10.52 -17.71
C ASN A 165 13.92 -11.56 -18.84
N GLY A 166 14.07 -12.85 -18.53
CA GLY A 166 13.84 -13.95 -19.46
C GLY A 166 12.39 -13.96 -19.95
N PHE A 167 11.42 -13.88 -19.03
CA PHE A 167 10.01 -13.79 -19.38
C PHE A 167 9.67 -12.50 -20.16
N TYR A 168 10.25 -11.35 -19.79
CA TYR A 168 10.05 -10.11 -20.54
C TYR A 168 10.49 -10.26 -22.00
N LYS A 169 11.63 -10.93 -22.23
CA LYS A 169 12.13 -11.19 -23.58
C LYS A 169 11.27 -12.18 -24.35
N GLU A 170 10.81 -13.25 -23.68
CA GLU A 170 10.02 -14.31 -24.30
C GLU A 170 8.63 -13.81 -24.72
N LEU A 171 7.94 -13.11 -23.84
CA LEU A 171 6.55 -12.70 -24.02
C LEU A 171 6.39 -11.29 -24.61
N GLY A 172 7.45 -10.48 -24.61
CA GLY A 172 7.39 -9.04 -24.90
C GLY A 172 6.74 -8.70 -26.25
N ARG A 173 7.06 -9.45 -27.31
CA ARG A 173 6.44 -9.22 -28.64
C ARG A 173 4.94 -9.50 -28.66
N GLU A 174 4.50 -10.52 -27.92
CA GLU A 174 3.09 -10.92 -27.85
C GLU A 174 2.28 -9.87 -27.10
N LEU A 175 2.72 -9.52 -25.88
CA LEU A 175 2.10 -8.50 -25.04
C LEU A 175 2.14 -7.13 -25.69
N GLU A 176 3.24 -6.78 -26.38
CA GLU A 176 3.34 -5.54 -27.12
C GLU A 176 2.27 -5.42 -28.19
N LYS A 177 2.06 -6.49 -28.99
CA LYS A 177 1.05 -6.53 -30.06
C LYS A 177 -0.37 -6.42 -29.50
N GLY A 178 -0.63 -6.99 -28.32
CA GLY A 178 -1.91 -6.89 -27.61
C GLY A 178 -2.12 -5.57 -26.87
N HIS A 179 -1.11 -4.69 -26.83
CA HIS A 179 -1.04 -3.53 -25.96
C HIS A 179 -1.22 -3.88 -24.48
N GLU A 180 -0.78 -5.06 -24.09
CA GLU A 180 -0.92 -5.58 -22.73
C GLU A 180 0.32 -5.24 -21.89
N PRO A 181 0.13 -4.88 -20.61
CA PRO A 181 1.24 -4.79 -19.67
C PRO A 181 1.65 -6.18 -19.18
N PHE A 182 2.90 -6.30 -18.75
CA PHE A 182 3.32 -7.37 -17.86
C PHE A 182 2.76 -7.16 -16.46
N ILE A 183 2.50 -8.27 -15.77
CA ILE A 183 2.22 -8.27 -14.33
C ILE A 183 3.32 -9.07 -13.65
N THR A 184 4.24 -8.38 -12.99
CA THR A 184 5.31 -9.00 -12.20
C THR A 184 4.95 -8.87 -10.74
N ALA A 185 4.88 -9.96 -9.99
CA ALA A 185 4.60 -9.95 -8.57
C ALA A 185 5.82 -10.41 -7.80
N LEU A 186 6.23 -9.67 -6.77
CA LEU A 186 7.31 -10.00 -5.85
C LEU A 186 6.73 -10.14 -4.44
N LEU A 187 7.05 -11.26 -3.78
CA LEU A 187 6.76 -11.44 -2.36
C LEU A 187 7.99 -11.06 -1.55
N TYR A 188 7.86 -10.01 -0.75
CA TYR A 188 8.87 -9.64 0.24
C TYR A 188 8.52 -10.24 1.60
N GLU A 189 9.50 -10.86 2.24
CA GLU A 189 9.45 -11.29 3.63
C GLU A 189 10.71 -10.80 4.36
N ARG A 190 10.51 -10.11 5.49
CA ARG A 190 11.59 -9.46 6.25
C ARG A 190 12.52 -8.59 5.38
N GLY A 191 11.96 -7.92 4.37
CA GLY A 191 12.69 -7.04 3.45
C GLY A 191 13.40 -7.74 2.28
N GLU A 192 13.36 -9.08 2.22
CA GLU A 192 13.99 -9.86 1.15
C GLU A 192 12.94 -10.40 0.17
N VAL A 193 13.27 -10.46 -1.12
CA VAL A 193 12.41 -11.09 -2.12
C VAL A 193 12.55 -12.61 -2.00
N VAL A 194 11.47 -13.29 -1.60
CA VAL A 194 11.47 -14.76 -1.39
C VAL A 194 10.77 -15.54 -2.50
N ALA A 195 9.92 -14.87 -3.28
CA ALA A 195 9.25 -15.47 -4.44
C ALA A 195 8.89 -14.40 -5.48
N TYR A 196 8.74 -14.83 -6.72
CA TYR A 196 8.28 -13.99 -7.82
C TYR A 196 7.25 -14.73 -8.70
N SER A 197 6.50 -13.98 -9.49
CA SER A 197 5.67 -14.48 -10.60
C SER A 197 5.66 -13.44 -11.70
N VAL A 198 5.72 -13.87 -12.96
CA VAL A 198 5.42 -13.01 -14.13
C VAL A 198 4.20 -13.60 -14.82
N ALA A 199 3.20 -12.79 -15.12
CA ALA A 199 1.93 -13.24 -15.68
C ALA A 199 1.43 -12.26 -16.76
N ARG A 200 0.64 -12.79 -17.70
CA ARG A 200 -0.18 -11.98 -18.60
C ARG A 200 -1.47 -11.51 -17.89
N PRO A 201 -2.12 -10.45 -18.38
CA PRO A 201 -3.49 -10.13 -17.97
C PRO A 201 -4.42 -11.35 -18.01
N GLY A 202 -5.18 -11.55 -16.93
CA GLY A 202 -6.12 -12.68 -16.79
C GLY A 202 -5.51 -14.01 -16.34
N GLU A 203 -4.17 -14.17 -16.37
CA GLU A 203 -3.51 -15.34 -15.80
C GLU A 203 -3.38 -15.22 -14.27
N PRO A 204 -3.45 -16.33 -13.52
CA PRO A 204 -3.26 -16.31 -12.08
C PRO A 204 -1.80 -16.04 -11.68
N LEU A 205 -1.60 -15.37 -10.54
CA LEU A 205 -0.26 -15.20 -9.97
C LEU A 205 0.20 -16.47 -9.24
N SER A 206 1.31 -17.05 -9.69
CA SER A 206 1.92 -18.23 -9.09
C SER A 206 2.85 -17.84 -7.93
N LEU A 207 2.26 -17.34 -6.84
CA LEU A 207 2.97 -16.99 -5.60
C LEU A 207 2.52 -17.87 -4.42
N PRO A 208 3.42 -18.21 -3.48
CA PRO A 208 3.04 -18.92 -2.27
C PRO A 208 2.00 -18.10 -1.47
N PRO A 209 1.04 -18.72 -0.76
CA PRO A 209 0.06 -18.00 0.04
C PRO A 209 0.74 -17.10 1.08
N VAL A 210 0.25 -15.86 1.23
CA VAL A 210 0.72 -14.99 2.31
C VAL A 210 0.05 -15.44 3.60
N ALA A 211 0.85 -15.83 4.61
CA ALA A 211 0.30 -16.21 5.91
C ALA A 211 -0.49 -15.04 6.51
N PRO A 212 -1.73 -15.25 6.98
CA PRO A 212 -2.50 -14.19 7.63
C PRO A 212 -1.71 -13.60 8.80
N ARG A 213 -1.63 -12.27 8.88
CA ARG A 213 -1.09 -11.60 10.07
C ARG A 213 -2.03 -11.84 11.25
N GLY A 214 -1.72 -12.86 12.04
CA GLY A 214 -2.49 -13.27 13.21
C GLY A 214 -2.10 -12.48 14.46
N LYS A 215 -3.13 -11.97 15.16
CA LYS A 215 -3.09 -11.39 16.51
C LYS A 215 -2.02 -12.08 17.35
N GLY A 216 -1.07 -11.29 17.87
CA GLY A 216 0.08 -11.76 18.61
C GLY A 216 -0.27 -12.94 19.51
N LYS A 217 0.40 -14.08 19.28
CA LYS A 217 0.39 -15.22 20.19
C LYS A 217 0.73 -14.67 21.57
N LYS A 218 -0.25 -14.62 22.49
CA LYS A 218 0.02 -14.27 23.89
C LYS A 218 1.09 -15.25 24.36
N SER A 219 2.31 -14.76 24.52
CA SER A 219 3.38 -15.51 25.17
C SER A 219 2.83 -15.84 26.55
N GLY A 220 2.55 -17.12 26.78
CA GLY A 220 2.09 -17.59 28.07
C GLY A 220 3.20 -17.32 29.08
N THR A 221 3.05 -16.24 29.85
CA THR A 221 3.82 -16.04 31.07
C THR A 221 3.46 -17.20 32.00
N ARG A 222 4.29 -18.26 31.99
CA ARG A 222 4.41 -19.12 33.16
C ARG A 222 5.04 -18.26 34.24
N LEU A 223 4.22 -17.80 35.18
CA LEU A 223 4.71 -17.37 36.48
C LEU A 223 5.49 -18.54 37.10
N PRO A 224 6.70 -18.32 37.62
CA PRO A 224 7.36 -19.33 38.44
C PRO A 224 6.50 -19.55 39.69
N GLN A 225 6.13 -20.80 39.95
CA GLN A 225 5.59 -21.18 41.25
C GLN A 225 6.71 -21.08 42.28
N ALA A 226 6.39 -20.45 43.42
CA ALA A 226 7.23 -20.35 44.60
C ALA A 226 7.28 -21.68 45.35
#